data_AF-M6Q4T5-F1
#
_entry.id   AF-M6Q4T5-F1
#
_cell.length_a   1.000
_cell.length_b   1.000
_cell.length_c   1.000
_cell.angle_alpha   90.00
_cell.angle_beta   90.00
_cell.angle_gamma   90.00
#
_symmetry.space_group_name_H-M   'P 1'
#
loop_
_entity.id
_entity.type
_entity.pdbx_description
1 polymer ?
#
loop_
_entity_poly.entity_id
_entity_poly.type
_entity_poly.pdbx_seq_one_letter_code
_entity_poly.pdbx_strand_id
1 'polypeptide(L)'
;MKDTIEEEKRKQRLKQLFAVGREIGYSKETLQEISSSMGMGERLSFLTEAQIQRILNSLKQGHPEAFKRSEERNKKKSIPKSQLFSIPSADQKGIIEILLSQVNKIAPYKISLESMAQKTFKTPPEKLSFHQYQSLIEALKSMKSRFEKETNLRNSSQL
;
A
#
# COMPACT_ATOMS: atom_id res chain seq x y z
N MET A 1 -18.56 34.69 9.95
CA MET A 1 -17.80 33.43 10.21
C MET A 1 -18.71 32.21 10.37
N LYS A 2 -19.93 32.32 10.92
CA LYS A 2 -20.88 31.19 11.00
C LYS A 2 -21.40 30.77 9.62
N ASP A 3 -21.76 31.73 8.77
CA ASP A 3 -22.34 31.47 7.44
C ASP A 3 -21.38 30.71 6.51
N THR A 4 -20.07 30.96 6.63
CA THR A 4 -19.02 30.26 5.87
C THR A 4 -18.86 28.79 6.27
N ILE A 5 -19.06 28.45 7.54
CA ILE A 5 -18.94 27.07 8.02
C ILE A 5 -20.18 26.26 7.61
N GLU A 6 -21.36 26.87 7.70
CA GLU A 6 -22.62 26.26 7.29
C GLU A 6 -22.65 26.00 5.78
N GLU A 7 -22.16 26.96 4.98
CA GLU A 7 -22.07 26.81 3.53
C GLU A 7 -21.10 25.70 3.10
N GLU A 8 -19.96 25.56 3.77
CA GLU A 8 -19.01 24.46 3.48
C GLU A 8 -19.58 23.09 3.88
N LYS A 9 -20.29 23.00 5.01
CA LYS A 9 -21.01 21.77 5.39
C LYS A 9 -22.08 21.40 4.38
N ARG A 10 -22.89 22.38 3.93
CA ARG A 10 -23.89 22.20 2.88
C ARG A 10 -23.28 21.65 1.60
N LYS A 11 -22.18 22.24 1.12
CA LYS A 11 -21.44 21.76 -0.07
C LYS A 11 -20.91 20.33 0.13
N GLN A 12 -20.36 20.02 1.32
CA GLN A 12 -19.89 18.68 1.63
C GLN A 12 -21.02 17.65 1.59
N ARG A 13 -22.18 17.97 2.16
CA ARG A 13 -23.38 17.11 2.12
C ARG A 13 -23.92 16.94 0.70
N LEU A 14 -23.91 18.00 -0.10
CA LEU A 14 -24.33 17.92 -1.50
C LEU A 14 -23.42 16.99 -2.30
N LYS A 15 -22.10 17.06 -2.10
CA LYS A 15 -21.15 16.11 -2.69
C LYS A 15 -21.44 14.67 -2.26
N GLN A 16 -21.74 14.46 -0.97
CA GLN A 16 -22.11 13.16 -0.45
C GLN A 16 -23.38 12.61 -1.12
N LEU A 17 -24.41 13.45 -1.31
CA LEU A 17 -25.65 13.07 -1.99
C LEU A 17 -25.39 12.55 -3.41
N PHE A 18 -24.58 13.25 -4.19
CA PHE A 18 -24.21 12.80 -5.53
C PHE A 18 -23.37 11.51 -5.53
N ALA A 19 -22.46 11.36 -4.57
CA ALA A 19 -21.65 10.15 -4.45
C ALA A 19 -22.51 8.91 -4.15
N VAL A 20 -23.41 9.03 -3.16
CA VAL A 20 -24.36 7.97 -2.80
C VAL A 20 -25.32 7.69 -3.95
N GLY A 21 -25.88 8.72 -4.58
CA GLY A 21 -26.76 8.55 -5.74
C GLY A 21 -26.09 7.74 -6.85
N ARG A 22 -24.81 8.02 -7.14
CA ARG A 22 -24.03 7.23 -8.11
C ARG A 22 -23.82 5.78 -7.67
N GLU A 23 -23.57 5.53 -6.39
CA GLU A 23 -23.43 4.17 -5.86
C GLU A 23 -24.73 3.36 -5.94
N ILE A 24 -25.88 4.02 -5.88
CA ILE A 24 -27.22 3.43 -6.07
C ILE A 24 -27.60 3.31 -7.57
N GLY A 25 -26.92 4.05 -8.45
CA GLY A 25 -27.24 4.12 -9.88
C GLY A 25 -28.24 5.21 -10.27
N TYR A 26 -28.50 6.17 -9.38
CA TYR A 26 -29.38 7.31 -9.65
C TYR A 26 -28.67 8.41 -10.42
N SER A 27 -29.39 8.97 -11.40
CA SER A 27 -28.97 10.17 -12.11
C SER A 27 -29.28 11.42 -11.28
N LYS A 28 -28.80 12.57 -11.74
CA LYS A 28 -29.10 13.86 -11.10
C LYS A 28 -30.60 14.14 -11.14
N GLU A 29 -31.25 13.80 -12.24
CA GLU A 29 -32.68 14.00 -12.48
C GLU A 29 -33.48 13.16 -11.48
N THR A 30 -33.12 11.89 -11.26
CA THR A 30 -33.75 11.04 -10.24
C THR A 30 -33.61 11.64 -8.83
N LEU A 31 -32.44 12.17 -8.49
CA LEU A 31 -32.24 12.84 -7.20
C LEU A 31 -33.09 14.14 -7.07
N GLN A 32 -33.30 14.86 -8.18
CA GLN A 32 -34.18 16.02 -8.22
C GLN A 32 -35.65 15.62 -8.07
N GLU A 33 -36.10 14.55 -8.72
CA GLU A 33 -37.44 14.00 -8.56
C GLU A 33 -37.70 13.58 -7.10
N ILE A 34 -36.73 12.91 -6.46
CA ILE A 34 -36.81 12.58 -5.03
C ILE A 34 -36.94 13.86 -4.19
N SER A 35 -36.10 14.87 -4.43
CA SER A 35 -36.19 16.16 -3.75
C SER A 35 -37.58 16.80 -3.89
N SER A 36 -38.09 16.89 -5.11
CA SER A 36 -39.41 17.45 -5.42
C SER A 36 -40.55 16.64 -4.79
N SER A 37 -40.48 15.31 -4.81
CA SER A 37 -41.49 14.42 -4.20
C SER A 37 -41.60 14.60 -2.68
N MET A 38 -40.51 15.04 -2.03
CA MET A 38 -40.47 15.36 -0.61
C MET A 38 -40.91 16.81 -0.31
N GLY A 39 -41.43 17.54 -1.30
CA GLY A 39 -41.84 18.94 -1.17
C GLY A 39 -40.65 19.89 -0.97
N MET A 40 -39.45 19.50 -1.40
CA MET A 40 -38.26 20.34 -1.36
C MET A 40 -38.06 21.06 -2.71
N GLY A 41 -36.95 21.78 -2.86
CA GLY A 41 -36.68 22.51 -4.09
C GLY A 41 -36.38 21.61 -5.29
N GLU A 42 -36.77 22.06 -6.49
CA GLU A 42 -36.51 21.38 -7.77
C GLU A 42 -35.01 21.30 -8.11
N ARG A 43 -34.22 22.25 -7.59
CA ARG A 43 -32.76 22.31 -7.82
C ARG A 43 -32.00 21.95 -6.54
N LEU A 44 -31.27 20.84 -6.60
CA LEU A 44 -30.44 20.33 -5.50
C LEU A 44 -29.41 21.37 -4.99
N SER A 45 -28.97 22.29 -5.86
CA SER A 45 -28.00 23.34 -5.52
C SER A 45 -28.53 24.37 -4.52
N PHE A 46 -29.86 24.54 -4.43
CA PHE A 46 -30.51 25.51 -3.55
C PHE A 46 -31.02 24.89 -2.24
N LEU A 47 -30.81 23.59 -2.04
CA LEU A 47 -31.20 22.93 -0.81
C LEU A 47 -30.28 23.36 0.34
N THR A 48 -30.90 23.55 1.51
CA THR A 48 -30.19 23.74 2.77
C THR A 48 -29.51 22.45 3.24
N GLU A 49 -28.56 22.55 4.17
CA GLU A 49 -27.89 21.38 4.73
C GLU A 49 -28.91 20.37 5.30
N ALA A 50 -29.92 20.86 6.02
CA ALA A 50 -30.96 20.03 6.64
C ALA A 50 -31.82 19.31 5.59
N GLN A 51 -32.14 19.96 4.47
CA GLN A 51 -32.88 19.35 3.36
C GLN A 51 -32.05 18.24 2.70
N ILE A 52 -30.77 18.50 2.42
CA ILE A 52 -29.86 17.49 1.85
C ILE A 52 -29.73 16.29 2.80
N GLN A 53 -29.63 16.54 4.12
CA GLN A 53 -29.54 15.49 5.12
C GLN A 53 -30.81 14.63 5.20
N ARG A 54 -31.99 15.22 5.02
CA ARG A 54 -33.26 14.47 4.94
C ARG A 54 -33.30 13.53 3.73
N ILE A 55 -32.85 13.99 2.57
CA ILE A 55 -32.75 13.15 1.36
C ILE A 55 -31.77 12.00 1.61
N LEU A 56 -30.59 12.29 2.17
CA LEU A 56 -29.61 11.24 2.53
C LEU A 56 -30.17 10.22 3.51
N ASN A 57 -30.97 10.63 4.50
CA ASN A 57 -31.60 9.72 5.44
C ASN A 57 -32.63 8.82 4.76
N SER A 58 -33.44 9.36 3.84
CA SER A 58 -34.38 8.59 3.03
C SER A 58 -33.65 7.55 2.17
N LEU A 59 -32.61 7.97 1.46
CA LEU A 59 -31.76 7.06 0.68
C LEU A 59 -31.12 5.98 1.55
N LYS A 60 -30.71 6.29 2.78
CA LYS A 60 -30.13 5.32 3.71
C LYS A 60 -31.14 4.26 4.17
N GLN A 61 -32.41 4.62 4.28
CA GLN A 61 -33.47 3.67 4.60
C GLN A 61 -33.77 2.73 3.42
N GLY A 62 -33.80 3.26 2.20
CA GLY A 62 -34.06 2.47 0.99
C GLY A 62 -32.86 1.66 0.49
N HIS A 63 -31.64 2.17 0.70
CA HIS A 63 -30.40 1.61 0.17
C HIS A 63 -29.30 1.57 1.23
N PRO A 64 -29.49 0.84 2.35
CA PRO A 64 -28.51 0.80 3.44
C PRO A 64 -27.12 0.33 2.98
N GLU A 65 -27.04 -0.51 1.94
CA GLU A 65 -25.82 -0.99 1.31
C GLU A 65 -24.96 0.12 0.70
N ALA A 66 -25.55 1.17 0.12
CA ALA A 66 -24.82 2.31 -0.43
C ALA A 66 -24.20 3.21 0.66
N PHE A 67 -24.60 3.01 1.92
CA PHE A 67 -24.04 3.73 3.07
C PHE A 67 -23.10 2.87 3.91
N LYS A 68 -23.07 1.55 3.66
CA LYS A 68 -22.06 0.68 4.25
C LYS A 68 -20.74 0.98 3.56
N ARG A 69 -19.73 1.39 4.33
CA ARG A 69 -18.36 1.48 3.82
C ARG A 69 -17.99 0.09 3.33
N SER A 70 -17.90 -0.10 2.01
CA SER A 70 -17.42 -1.35 1.47
C SER A 70 -16.06 -1.65 2.10
N GLU A 71 -15.97 -2.75 2.84
CA GLU A 71 -14.69 -3.26 3.32
C GLU A 71 -13.75 -3.53 2.13
N GLU A 72 -14.30 -3.65 0.92
CA GLU A 72 -13.55 -3.73 -0.33
C GLU A 72 -12.82 -2.43 -0.72
N ARG A 73 -13.33 -1.22 -0.41
CA ARG A 73 -12.51 0.01 -0.57
C ARG A 73 -11.37 0.07 0.45
N ASN A 74 -11.46 -0.66 1.57
CA ASN A 74 -10.32 -0.81 2.48
C ASN A 74 -9.25 -1.78 1.96
N LYS A 75 -9.49 -2.59 0.92
CA LYS A 75 -8.40 -3.34 0.24
C LYS A 75 -7.47 -2.41 -0.55
N LYS A 76 -7.90 -1.16 -0.83
CA LYS A 76 -7.06 -0.07 -1.35
C LYS A 76 -6.65 0.93 -0.26
N LYS A 77 -6.75 0.60 1.03
CA LYS A 77 -5.92 1.31 2.01
C LYS A 77 -4.49 0.98 1.62
N SER A 78 -3.77 1.99 1.16
CA SER A 78 -2.34 1.90 0.96
C SER A 78 -1.77 1.24 2.19
N ILE A 79 -1.21 0.04 2.04
CA ILE A 79 -0.39 -0.56 3.08
C ILE A 79 0.59 0.57 3.47
N PRO A 80 0.69 0.95 4.76
CA PRO A 80 1.63 1.98 5.16
C PRO A 80 2.98 1.59 4.56
N LYS A 81 3.60 2.48 3.77
CA LYS A 81 4.88 2.19 3.10
C LYS A 81 5.91 1.61 4.09
N SER A 82 5.80 1.97 5.38
CA SER A 82 6.60 1.46 6.49
C SER A 82 6.50 -0.05 6.78
N GLN A 83 5.46 -0.77 6.31
CA GLN A 83 5.32 -2.23 6.51
C GLN A 83 5.67 -3.06 5.27
N LEU A 84 5.69 -2.46 4.07
CA LEU A 84 6.01 -3.16 2.82
C LEU A 84 7.52 -3.39 2.61
N PHE A 85 8.38 -2.62 3.29
CA PHE A 85 9.85 -2.73 3.18
C PHE A 85 10.49 -3.65 4.22
N SER A 86 9.69 -4.35 5.04
CA SER A 86 10.21 -5.11 6.18
C SER A 86 10.41 -6.60 5.87
N ILE A 87 9.97 -7.11 4.73
CA ILE A 87 10.07 -8.54 4.41
C ILE A 87 10.87 -8.71 3.11
N PRO A 88 11.90 -9.58 3.09
CA PRO A 88 12.66 -9.88 1.88
C PRO A 88 11.78 -10.50 0.81
N SER A 89 11.97 -10.10 -0.45
CA SER A 89 11.23 -10.73 -1.55
C SER A 89 11.68 -12.18 -1.77
N ALA A 90 10.81 -12.98 -2.41
CA ALA A 90 11.17 -14.35 -2.81
C ALA A 90 12.42 -14.35 -3.72
N ASP A 91 12.51 -13.38 -4.63
CA ASP A 91 13.68 -13.21 -5.50
C ASP A 91 14.96 -12.93 -4.71
N GLN A 92 14.91 -12.10 -3.66
CA GLN A 92 16.08 -11.82 -2.82
C GLN A 92 16.57 -13.09 -2.10
N LYS A 93 15.64 -13.94 -1.64
CA LYS A 93 15.98 -15.24 -1.03
C LYS A 93 16.61 -16.18 -2.06
N GLY A 94 16.06 -16.27 -3.27
CA GLY A 94 16.68 -17.08 -4.34
C GLY A 94 18.08 -16.59 -4.72
N ILE A 95 18.26 -15.27 -4.85
CA ILE A 95 19.56 -14.67 -5.20
C ILE A 95 20.60 -14.94 -4.11
N ILE A 96 20.24 -14.83 -2.82
CA ILE A 96 21.19 -15.02 -1.73
C ILE A 96 21.70 -16.47 -1.68
N GLU A 97 20.82 -17.45 -1.93
CA GLU A 97 21.18 -18.87 -1.96
C GLU A 97 22.14 -19.18 -3.11
N ILE A 98 21.86 -18.65 -4.30
CA ILE A 98 22.73 -18.81 -5.47
C ILE A 98 24.11 -18.20 -5.20
N LEU A 99 24.15 -16.97 -4.67
CA LEU A 99 25.41 -16.30 -4.37
C LEU A 99 26.21 -17.01 -3.28
N LEU A 100 25.56 -17.47 -2.20
CA LEU A 100 26.20 -18.26 -1.16
C LEU A 100 26.80 -19.55 -1.71
N SER A 101 26.07 -20.25 -2.58
CA SER A 101 26.59 -21.45 -3.24
C SER A 101 27.82 -21.14 -4.09
N GLN A 102 27.78 -20.07 -4.89
CA GLN A 102 28.91 -19.67 -5.73
C GLN A 102 30.12 -19.22 -4.91
N VAL A 103 29.93 -18.37 -3.91
CA VAL A 103 31.00 -17.88 -3.04
C VAL A 103 31.64 -19.04 -2.29
N ASN A 104 30.86 -19.97 -1.74
CA ASN A 104 31.40 -21.11 -0.99
C ASN A 104 32.20 -22.11 -1.85
N LYS A 105 32.08 -22.08 -3.18
CA LYS A 105 32.93 -22.89 -4.07
C LYS A 105 34.36 -22.36 -4.17
N ILE A 106 34.56 -21.05 -3.94
CA ILE A 106 35.83 -20.35 -4.15
C ILE A 106 36.40 -19.75 -2.86
N ALA A 107 35.59 -19.60 -1.83
CA ALA A 107 35.99 -19.02 -0.56
C ALA A 107 36.90 -20.00 0.23
N PRO A 108 37.90 -19.50 0.95
CA PRO A 108 38.75 -20.33 1.80
C PRO A 108 38.06 -20.82 3.09
N TYR A 109 36.82 -20.38 3.34
CA TYR A 109 36.01 -20.77 4.49
C TYR A 109 34.52 -20.78 4.14
N LYS A 110 33.75 -21.54 4.92
CA LYS A 110 32.29 -21.64 4.75
C LYS A 110 31.59 -20.38 5.26
N ILE A 111 30.81 -19.76 4.38
CA ILE A 111 29.96 -18.60 4.65
C ILE A 111 28.51 -19.06 4.68
N SER A 112 27.76 -18.65 5.70
CA SER A 112 26.33 -18.94 5.83
C SER A 112 25.54 -17.65 6.02
N LEU A 113 24.28 -17.67 5.58
CA LEU A 113 23.36 -16.56 5.79
C LEU A 113 23.20 -16.24 7.28
N GLU A 114 23.05 -17.27 8.11
CA GLU A 114 22.97 -17.16 9.58
C GLU A 114 24.14 -16.36 10.15
N SER A 115 25.38 -16.73 9.79
CA SER A 115 26.57 -16.08 10.33
C SER A 115 26.67 -14.63 9.86
N MET A 116 26.33 -14.36 8.60
CA MET A 116 26.35 -13.00 8.06
C MET A 116 25.29 -12.11 8.72
N ALA A 117 24.05 -12.59 8.81
CA ALA A 117 22.95 -11.88 9.44
C ALA A 117 23.26 -11.53 10.90
N GLN A 118 23.76 -12.52 11.66
CA GLN A 118 24.08 -12.34 13.07
C GLN A 118 25.27 -11.40 13.28
N LYS A 119 26.33 -11.49 12.46
CA LYS A 119 27.50 -10.61 12.59
C LYS A 119 27.21 -9.17 12.19
N THR A 120 26.45 -8.95 11.12
CA THR A 120 26.22 -7.62 10.55
C THR A 120 25.07 -6.89 11.24
N PHE A 121 23.97 -7.60 11.53
CA PHE A 121 22.73 -6.99 12.02
C PHE A 121 22.31 -7.47 13.40
N LYS A 122 23.03 -8.40 14.03
CA LYS A 122 22.66 -9.00 15.34
C LYS A 122 21.24 -9.57 15.34
N THR A 123 20.79 -10.05 14.19
CA THR A 123 19.40 -10.45 13.94
C THR A 123 19.41 -11.75 13.14
N PRO A 124 18.53 -12.73 13.44
CA PRO A 124 18.44 -13.96 12.66
C PRO A 124 17.89 -13.71 11.25
N PRO A 125 18.22 -14.55 10.25
CA PRO A 125 17.83 -14.36 8.85
C PRO A 125 16.34 -14.17 8.61
N GLU A 126 15.49 -14.82 9.40
CA GLU A 126 14.03 -14.78 9.26
C GLU A 126 13.44 -13.42 9.61
N LYS A 127 14.18 -12.62 10.38
CA LYS A 127 13.76 -11.28 10.86
C LYS A 127 14.45 -10.14 10.11
N LEU A 128 15.26 -10.44 9.09
CA LEU A 128 15.89 -9.40 8.29
C LEU A 128 14.86 -8.69 7.42
N SER A 129 15.02 -7.37 7.32
CA SER A 129 14.27 -6.52 6.38
C SER A 129 14.74 -6.68 4.93
N PHE A 130 13.92 -6.18 4.00
CA PHE A 130 14.25 -6.12 2.57
C PHE A 130 15.61 -5.45 2.31
N HIS A 131 15.86 -4.30 2.97
CA HIS A 131 17.10 -3.56 2.81
C HIS A 131 18.30 -4.28 3.40
N GLN A 132 18.13 -4.95 4.54
CA GLN A 132 19.20 -5.76 5.14
C GLN A 132 19.56 -6.95 4.24
N TYR A 133 18.57 -7.64 3.66
CA TYR A 133 18.81 -8.67 2.65
C TYR A 133 19.58 -8.11 1.44
N GLN A 134 19.16 -6.95 0.93
CA GLN A 134 19.86 -6.32 -0.19
C GLN A 134 21.32 -5.99 0.15
N SER A 135 21.59 -5.49 1.35
CA SER A 135 22.97 -5.25 1.82
C SER A 135 23.80 -6.53 1.86
N LEU A 136 23.22 -7.66 2.29
CA LEU A 136 23.93 -8.96 2.29
C LEU A 136 24.20 -9.46 0.86
N ILE A 137 23.25 -9.26 -0.07
CA ILE A 137 23.42 -9.61 -1.49
C ILE A 137 24.59 -8.84 -2.09
N GLU A 138 24.68 -7.53 -1.86
CA GLU A 138 25.79 -6.72 -2.38
C GLU A 138 27.13 -7.10 -1.73
N ALA A 139 27.13 -7.43 -0.43
CA ALA A 139 28.31 -7.96 0.24
C ALA A 139 28.80 -9.28 -0.39
N LEU A 140 27.87 -10.20 -0.71
CA LEU A 140 28.19 -11.47 -1.36
C LEU A 140 28.75 -11.28 -2.78
N LYS A 141 28.18 -10.36 -3.58
CA LYS A 141 28.72 -10.01 -4.90
C LYS A 141 30.16 -9.49 -4.80
N SER A 142 30.42 -8.62 -3.83
CA SER A 142 31.76 -8.07 -3.58
C SER A 142 32.74 -9.16 -3.15
N MET A 143 32.34 -10.05 -2.22
CA MET A 143 33.16 -11.19 -1.81
C MET A 143 33.48 -12.13 -2.97
N LYS A 144 32.47 -12.47 -3.79
CA LYS A 144 32.67 -13.30 -4.99
C LYS A 144 33.75 -12.72 -5.89
N SER A 145 33.64 -11.43 -6.25
CA SER A 145 34.61 -10.78 -7.12
C SER A 145 36.02 -10.76 -6.53
N ARG A 146 36.15 -10.57 -5.21
CA ARG A 146 37.45 -10.62 -4.52
C ARG A 146 38.06 -12.02 -4.58
N PHE A 147 37.30 -13.05 -4.25
CA PHE A 147 37.79 -14.43 -4.29
C PHE A 147 38.12 -14.89 -5.71
N GLU A 148 37.34 -14.52 -6.72
CA GLU A 148 37.66 -14.81 -8.12
C GLU A 148 38.99 -14.17 -8.53
N LYS A 149 39.22 -12.90 -8.18
CA LYS A 149 40.49 -12.23 -8.43
C LYS A 149 41.66 -12.90 -7.72
N GLU A 150 41.53 -13.22 -6.44
CA GLU A 150 42.57 -13.91 -5.67
C GLU A 150 42.88 -15.30 -6.23
N THR A 151 41.85 -16.04 -6.65
CA THR A 151 42.00 -17.38 -7.25
C THR A 151 42.72 -17.29 -8.59
N ASN A 152 42.33 -16.35 -9.46
CA ASN A 152 43.00 -16.15 -10.74
C ASN A 152 44.46 -15.73 -10.58
N LEU A 153 44.75 -14.84 -9.63
CA LEU A 153 46.13 -14.43 -9.32
C LEU A 153 46.97 -15.63 -8.87
N ARG A 154 46.45 -16.46 -7.94
CA ARG A 154 47.14 -17.69 -7.50
C ARG A 154 47.45 -18.64 -8.65
N ASN A 155 46.47 -18.88 -9.53
CA ASN A 155 46.66 -19.77 -10.68
C ASN A 155 47.68 -19.19 -11.69
N SER A 156 47.72 -17.87 -11.87
CA SER A 156 48.69 -17.21 -12.76
C SER A 156 50.12 -17.17 -12.22
N SER A 157 50.30 -17.24 -10.89
CA SER A 157 51.63 -17.29 -10.26
C SER A 157 52.21 -18.71 -10.17
N GLN A 158 51.44 -19.73 -10.54
CA GLN A 158 51.86 -21.14 -10.57
C GLN A 158 52.21 -21.64 -11.98
N LEU A 159 52.05 -20.79 -13.00
CA LEU A 159 52.49 -21.01 -14.39
C LEU A 159 53.82 -20.29 -14.62
#